data_AF-A0A2P6QF80-F1
#
_entry.id   AF-A0A2P6QF80-F1
#
_cell.length_a   1.000
_cell.length_b   1.000
_cell.length_c   1.000
_cell.angle_alpha   90.00
_cell.angle_beta   90.00
_cell.angle_gamma   90.00
#
_symmetry.space_group_name_H-M   'P 1'
#
loop_
_entity.id
_entity.type
_entity.pdbx_description
1 polymer ?
#
loop_
_entity_poly.entity_id
_entity_poly.type
_entity_poly.pdbx_seq_one_letter_code
_entity_poly.pdbx_strand_id
1 'polypeptide(L)'
;MECSSSSSSSSSSSLSSFSILRKPCPFVPPFTAVYRKQQQQRRPLIQLSAVSYNKFIHFALDESKRRTHLAPSPLQERYNSMVSMDGNAELQMSSFKATKIRLLRSLCIETRTMQVLDFAVFPEPEFDMPIFCANFFTSADVNIVVLDLNPLHNVIIEREYRDKYYKGLIPLGVKYAELLPWGGKLTSESLKFFSPIVIWTRFTSSPEKYEVLYSAFMDYYKAWLELMDQAVVETNASQIKRNREAQHRYLTWRAEKDPGHGVLKRLIGETQAKDLLVNFLFNGIDKLGSKSFLEYFPEYCCEDGTINHKRSIIGKSYESRPWDRKGEFVSSNFES
;
A
#
# COMPACT_ATOMS: atom_id res chain seq x y z
N MET A 1 -24.98 -12.80 42.03
CA MET A 1 -25.76 -13.74 42.84
C MET A 1 -27.19 -13.75 42.33
N GLU A 2 -27.91 -14.82 42.66
CA GLU A 2 -29.34 -15.09 42.52
C GLU A 2 -30.22 -14.04 43.26
N CYS A 3 -31.55 -13.90 43.09
CA CYS A 3 -32.54 -14.50 42.17
C CYS A 3 -33.88 -13.68 42.16
N SER A 4 -34.82 -14.06 41.27
CA SER A 4 -36.31 -14.14 41.39
C SER A 4 -37.15 -13.12 42.21
N SER A 5 -38.41 -12.79 41.91
CA SER A 5 -39.38 -13.10 40.81
C SER A 5 -40.40 -11.92 40.68
N SER A 6 -41.73 -11.93 40.42
CA SER A 6 -42.83 -12.91 40.22
C SER A 6 -44.03 -12.17 39.52
N SER A 7 -44.72 -12.70 38.50
CA SER A 7 -46.00 -13.48 38.52
C SER A 7 -47.21 -12.83 39.26
N SER A 8 -48.47 -12.83 38.78
CA SER A 8 -49.10 -13.35 37.53
C SER A 8 -50.62 -13.03 37.43
N SER A 9 -51.22 -13.07 36.21
CA SER A 9 -52.62 -13.52 35.85
C SER A 9 -53.88 -12.90 36.52
N SER A 10 -55.12 -12.85 35.97
CA SER A 10 -55.73 -13.00 34.61
C SER A 10 -57.28 -12.92 34.73
N SER A 11 -58.08 -12.49 33.71
CA SER A 11 -59.52 -12.88 33.53
C SER A 11 -60.25 -12.35 32.26
N SER A 12 -61.36 -13.05 31.94
CA SER A 12 -62.50 -12.90 30.96
C SER A 12 -63.31 -11.57 30.98
N SER A 13 -64.24 -11.21 30.04
CA SER A 13 -64.77 -11.78 28.76
C SER A 13 -65.74 -10.83 27.98
N SER A 14 -66.14 -11.23 26.74
CA SER A 14 -67.47 -11.07 26.06
C SER A 14 -68.01 -9.75 25.43
N LEU A 15 -68.14 -9.78 24.08
CA LEU A 15 -69.32 -9.46 23.19
C LEU A 15 -69.99 -8.06 23.10
N SER A 16 -69.97 -7.47 21.89
CA SER A 16 -71.12 -6.92 21.09
C SER A 16 -70.62 -6.44 19.70
N SER A 17 -71.20 -6.83 18.55
CA SER A 17 -72.36 -6.24 17.82
C SER A 17 -72.08 -4.83 17.24
N PHE A 18 -72.27 -4.48 15.95
CA PHE A 18 -72.80 -5.15 14.72
C PHE A 18 -71.83 -4.84 13.53
N SER A 19 -72.10 -4.94 12.21
CA SER A 19 -73.27 -5.17 11.33
C SER A 19 -72.86 -5.80 9.96
N ILE A 20 -73.67 -5.68 8.89
CA ILE A 20 -73.41 -6.27 7.55
C ILE A 20 -73.77 -5.30 6.40
N LEU A 21 -72.92 -5.20 5.37
CA LEU A 21 -73.36 -4.92 3.98
C LEU A 21 -72.29 -5.33 2.94
N ARG A 22 -72.63 -6.25 2.02
CA ARG A 22 -71.80 -6.66 0.87
C ARG A 22 -72.18 -5.91 -0.40
N LYS A 23 -71.20 -5.60 -1.26
CA LYS A 23 -71.39 -5.40 -2.73
C LYS A 23 -70.22 -6.03 -3.52
N PRO A 24 -70.39 -6.33 -4.83
CA PRO A 24 -69.68 -7.45 -5.48
C PRO A 24 -68.38 -7.09 -6.20
N CYS A 25 -67.60 -8.12 -6.54
CA CYS A 25 -66.40 -8.02 -7.39
C CYS A 25 -66.76 -7.79 -8.88
N PRO A 26 -66.06 -6.91 -9.59
CA PRO A 26 -66.01 -6.91 -11.06
C PRO A 26 -64.96 -7.91 -11.59
N PHE A 27 -65.12 -8.33 -12.85
CA PHE A 27 -64.23 -9.27 -13.54
C PHE A 27 -62.83 -8.69 -13.80
N VAL A 28 -61.81 -9.56 -13.81
CA VAL A 28 -60.45 -9.24 -14.26
C VAL A 28 -60.21 -9.88 -15.64
N PRO A 29 -59.90 -9.10 -16.69
CA PRO A 29 -59.45 -9.67 -17.97
C PRO A 29 -57.99 -10.13 -17.87
N PRO A 30 -57.58 -11.21 -18.57
CA PRO A 30 -56.22 -11.75 -18.47
C PRO A 30 -55.20 -10.81 -19.13
N PHE A 31 -54.31 -10.23 -18.32
CA PHE A 31 -53.14 -9.52 -18.83
C PHE A 31 -52.19 -10.49 -19.53
N THR A 32 -51.88 -10.20 -20.79
CA THR A 32 -50.87 -10.95 -21.56
C THR A 32 -49.48 -10.68 -21.00
N ALA A 33 -48.86 -11.71 -20.43
CA ALA A 33 -47.52 -11.63 -19.85
C ALA A 33 -46.45 -11.46 -20.96
N VAL A 34 -46.14 -10.21 -21.31
CA VAL A 34 -45.02 -9.88 -22.20
C VAL A 34 -43.71 -10.24 -21.52
N TYR A 35 -43.19 -11.44 -21.78
CA TYR A 35 -41.89 -11.94 -21.33
C TYR A 35 -40.75 -11.14 -21.97
N ARG A 36 -40.53 -9.93 -21.47
CA ARG A 36 -39.41 -9.07 -21.84
C ARG A 36 -38.14 -9.67 -21.23
N LYS A 37 -37.51 -10.61 -21.94
CA LYS A 37 -36.18 -11.14 -21.61
C LYS A 37 -35.21 -9.95 -21.51
N GLN A 38 -34.95 -9.48 -20.30
CA GLN A 38 -33.76 -8.70 -20.01
C GLN A 38 -32.58 -9.63 -20.22
N GLN A 39 -31.98 -9.57 -21.40
CA GLN A 39 -30.58 -9.95 -21.53
C GLN A 39 -29.80 -9.03 -20.59
N GLN A 40 -29.45 -9.54 -19.42
CA GLN A 40 -28.30 -9.02 -18.70
C GLN A 40 -27.11 -9.19 -19.64
N GLN A 41 -26.75 -8.12 -20.34
CA GLN A 41 -25.47 -8.03 -21.02
C GLN A 41 -24.42 -8.18 -19.93
N ARG A 42 -23.86 -9.39 -19.79
CA ARG A 42 -22.63 -9.61 -19.04
C ARG A 42 -21.63 -8.64 -19.65
N ARG A 43 -21.25 -7.60 -18.90
CA ARG A 43 -20.15 -6.73 -19.30
C ARG A 43 -18.96 -7.65 -19.63
N PRO A 44 -18.31 -7.50 -20.80
CA PRO A 44 -17.17 -8.33 -21.12
C PRO A 44 -16.15 -8.16 -20.00
N LEU A 45 -15.70 -9.28 -19.44
CA LEU A 45 -14.72 -9.25 -18.35
C LEU A 45 -13.42 -8.69 -18.93
N ILE A 46 -13.06 -7.45 -18.56
CA ILE A 46 -11.88 -6.79 -19.11
C ILE A 46 -10.65 -7.56 -18.64
N GLN A 47 -10.06 -8.31 -19.58
CA GLN A 47 -8.85 -9.08 -19.34
C GLN A 47 -7.67 -8.12 -19.23
N LEU A 48 -7.03 -8.07 -18.06
CA LEU A 48 -5.95 -7.11 -17.75
C LEU A 48 -4.62 -7.36 -18.49
N SER A 49 -4.53 -8.41 -19.31
CA SER A 49 -3.28 -8.92 -19.92
C SER A 49 -2.71 -8.07 -21.08
N ALA A 50 -2.95 -6.76 -21.08
CA ALA A 50 -2.27 -5.81 -21.96
C ALA A 50 -0.99 -5.23 -21.33
N VAL A 51 -0.76 -5.53 -20.04
CA VAL A 51 0.24 -4.97 -19.15
C VAL A 51 0.82 -6.12 -18.30
N SER A 52 2.08 -6.07 -17.90
CA SER A 52 2.60 -6.88 -16.79
C SER A 52 3.76 -6.17 -16.09
N TYR A 53 3.79 -6.22 -14.76
CA TYR A 53 4.81 -5.55 -13.96
C TYR A 53 6.17 -6.24 -13.96
N ASN A 54 6.29 -7.47 -14.48
CA ASN A 54 7.59 -8.12 -14.70
C ASN A 54 8.52 -7.28 -15.61
N LYS A 55 7.99 -6.48 -16.56
CA LYS A 55 8.75 -5.49 -17.36
C LYS A 55 9.55 -4.51 -16.48
N PHE A 56 8.99 -4.10 -15.35
CA PHE A 56 9.58 -3.16 -14.40
C PHE A 56 10.70 -3.84 -13.59
N ILE A 57 10.45 -5.07 -13.12
CA ILE A 57 11.41 -5.86 -12.36
C ILE A 57 12.65 -6.17 -13.22
N HIS A 58 12.46 -6.62 -14.47
CA HIS A 58 13.58 -6.89 -15.39
C HIS A 58 14.44 -5.65 -15.63
N PHE A 59 13.81 -4.50 -15.95
CA PHE A 59 14.54 -3.22 -16.11
C PHE A 59 15.36 -2.87 -14.86
N ALA A 60 14.77 -2.94 -13.67
CA ALA A 60 15.44 -2.57 -12.43
C ALA A 60 16.62 -3.51 -12.10
N LEU A 61 16.44 -4.83 -12.29
CA LEU A 61 17.51 -5.80 -12.09
C LEU A 61 18.65 -5.61 -13.10
N ASP A 62 18.35 -5.29 -14.35
CA ASP A 62 19.38 -5.13 -15.39
C ASP A 62 20.13 -3.78 -15.29
N GLU A 63 19.47 -2.70 -14.90
CA GLU A 63 20.15 -1.44 -14.58
C GLU A 63 21.01 -1.57 -13.31
N SER A 64 20.55 -2.31 -12.29
CA SER A 64 21.37 -2.60 -11.10
C SER A 64 22.62 -3.41 -11.44
N LYS A 65 22.52 -4.48 -12.24
CA LYS A 65 23.67 -5.31 -12.65
C LYS A 65 24.74 -4.52 -13.41
N ARG A 66 24.38 -3.41 -14.07
CA ARG A 66 25.33 -2.51 -14.75
C ARG A 66 26.16 -1.66 -13.79
N ARG A 67 25.66 -1.39 -12.57
CA ARG A 67 26.32 -0.52 -11.58
C ARG A 67 26.89 -1.28 -10.37
N THR A 68 26.33 -2.44 -10.02
CA THR A 68 26.78 -3.24 -8.87
C THR A 68 26.53 -4.73 -9.05
N HIS A 69 27.29 -5.56 -8.32
CA HIS A 69 27.11 -7.00 -8.32
C HIS A 69 25.94 -7.41 -7.41
N LEU A 70 24.77 -7.66 -8.01
CA LEU A 70 23.63 -8.27 -7.32
C LEU A 70 23.91 -9.76 -7.07
N ALA A 71 24.16 -10.12 -5.81
CA ALA A 71 24.14 -11.50 -5.35
C ALA A 71 22.73 -11.89 -4.86
N PRO A 72 22.28 -13.14 -5.01
CA PRO A 72 21.03 -13.61 -4.41
C PRO A 72 21.01 -13.38 -2.88
N SER A 73 19.84 -13.03 -2.36
CA SER A 73 19.60 -13.03 -0.92
C SER A 73 19.31 -14.46 -0.43
N PRO A 74 19.74 -14.87 0.78
CA PRO A 74 19.31 -16.12 1.40
C PRO A 74 17.78 -16.26 1.53
N LEU A 75 17.04 -15.14 1.44
CA LEU A 75 15.58 -15.17 1.37
C LEU A 75 15.05 -15.90 0.12
N GLN A 76 15.80 -15.94 -0.98
CA GLN A 76 15.36 -16.54 -2.25
C GLN A 76 15.12 -18.06 -2.16
N GLU A 77 15.82 -18.73 -1.24
CA GLU A 77 15.65 -20.16 -0.96
C GLU A 77 14.25 -20.47 -0.42
N ARG A 78 13.65 -19.54 0.34
CA ARG A 78 12.34 -19.66 0.99
C ARG A 78 11.22 -18.88 0.27
N TYR A 79 11.56 -17.79 -0.41
CA TYR A 79 10.62 -16.85 -1.04
C TYR A 79 10.94 -16.70 -2.53
N ASN A 80 10.38 -17.60 -3.35
CA ASN A 80 10.58 -17.64 -4.80
C ASN A 80 9.24 -17.61 -5.56
N SER A 81 8.32 -18.53 -5.28
CA SER A 81 6.91 -18.40 -5.69
C SER A 81 5.96 -18.97 -4.61
N MET A 82 4.71 -18.50 -4.61
CA MET A 82 3.60 -19.06 -3.83
C MET A 82 2.34 -19.05 -4.70
N VAL A 83 1.56 -20.13 -4.65
CA VAL A 83 0.24 -20.21 -5.29
C VAL A 83 -0.83 -19.79 -4.28
N SER A 84 -1.87 -19.08 -4.74
CA SER A 84 -3.00 -18.71 -3.90
C SER A 84 -3.82 -19.92 -3.42
N MET A 85 -4.55 -19.78 -2.31
CA MET A 85 -5.39 -20.84 -1.72
C MET A 85 -6.46 -21.39 -2.67
N ASP A 86 -6.83 -20.64 -3.70
CA ASP A 86 -7.80 -21.01 -4.73
C ASP A 86 -7.17 -21.50 -6.06
N GLY A 87 -5.83 -21.52 -6.15
CA GLY A 87 -5.08 -21.95 -7.33
C GLY A 87 -5.08 -20.96 -8.51
N ASN A 88 -5.71 -19.79 -8.40
CA ASN A 88 -5.95 -18.89 -9.54
C ASN A 88 -4.94 -17.74 -9.69
N ALA A 89 -3.95 -17.63 -8.80
CA ALA A 89 -2.90 -16.62 -8.83
C ALA A 89 -1.55 -17.18 -8.39
N GLU A 90 -0.47 -16.71 -9.02
CA GLU A 90 0.89 -16.88 -8.54
C GLU A 90 1.40 -15.56 -7.95
N LEU A 91 2.07 -15.66 -6.80
CA LEU A 91 2.83 -14.61 -6.15
C LEU A 91 4.31 -14.92 -6.44
N GLN A 92 4.93 -14.15 -7.34
CA GLN A 92 6.32 -14.31 -7.77
C GLN A 92 7.23 -13.40 -6.95
N MET A 93 8.32 -13.93 -6.41
CA MET A 93 9.22 -13.25 -5.47
C MET A 93 10.68 -13.32 -5.93
N SER A 94 11.39 -12.20 -5.82
CA SER A 94 12.83 -12.14 -6.08
C SER A 94 13.53 -11.24 -5.07
N SER A 95 14.73 -11.64 -4.64
CA SER A 95 15.48 -10.97 -3.57
C SER A 95 16.99 -11.06 -3.75
N PHE A 96 17.66 -9.92 -3.63
CA PHE A 96 19.08 -9.73 -3.91
C PHE A 96 19.72 -8.79 -2.88
N LYS A 97 21.06 -8.83 -2.80
CA LYS A 97 21.89 -7.92 -2.00
C LYS A 97 23.12 -7.49 -2.80
N ALA A 98 23.74 -6.37 -2.41
CA ALA A 98 24.99 -5.86 -2.99
C ALA A 98 25.73 -5.00 -1.95
N THR A 99 26.93 -4.52 -2.26
CA THR A 99 27.82 -3.82 -1.30
C THR A 99 27.19 -2.61 -0.59
N LYS A 100 26.24 -1.91 -1.21
CA LYS A 100 25.46 -0.81 -0.59
C LYS A 100 23.98 -1.15 -0.34
N ILE A 101 23.56 -2.38 -0.64
CA ILE A 101 22.16 -2.83 -0.66
C ILE A 101 21.98 -4.04 0.26
N ARG A 102 21.34 -3.80 1.41
CA ARG A 102 20.96 -4.85 2.36
C ARG A 102 19.96 -5.83 1.77
N LEU A 103 18.96 -5.29 1.06
CA LEU A 103 17.93 -6.08 0.40
C LEU A 103 17.23 -5.26 -0.71
N LEU A 104 17.45 -5.66 -1.96
CA LEU A 104 16.54 -5.38 -3.08
C LEU A 104 15.54 -6.53 -3.12
N ARG A 105 14.23 -6.24 -3.08
CA ARG A 105 13.21 -7.29 -3.22
C ARG A 105 11.97 -6.86 -4.00
N SER A 106 11.42 -7.80 -4.75
CA SER A 106 10.18 -7.65 -5.51
C SER A 106 9.19 -8.76 -5.16
N LEU A 107 7.92 -8.38 -5.03
CA LEU A 107 6.76 -9.25 -5.11
C LEU A 107 5.91 -8.79 -6.31
N CYS A 108 5.70 -9.69 -7.27
CA CYS A 108 4.74 -9.52 -8.35
C CYS A 108 3.56 -10.46 -8.10
N ILE A 109 2.33 -9.99 -8.30
CA ILE A 109 1.13 -10.83 -8.26
C ILE A 109 0.35 -10.58 -9.54
N GLU A 110 0.02 -11.63 -10.28
CA GLU A 110 -0.77 -11.53 -11.50
C GLU A 110 -1.99 -12.47 -11.42
N THR A 111 -3.18 -11.91 -11.65
CA THR A 111 -4.46 -12.62 -11.67
C THR A 111 -5.33 -12.09 -12.80
N ARG A 112 -6.41 -12.81 -13.15
CA ARG A 112 -7.38 -12.38 -14.18
C ARG A 112 -8.03 -11.02 -13.91
N THR A 113 -8.03 -10.53 -12.67
CA THR A 113 -8.77 -9.34 -12.22
C THR A 113 -7.92 -8.34 -11.44
N MET A 114 -6.63 -8.64 -11.20
CA MET A 114 -5.72 -7.82 -10.41
C MET A 114 -4.27 -8.03 -10.84
N GLN A 115 -3.48 -6.96 -10.86
CA GLN A 115 -2.01 -7.03 -10.86
C GLN A 115 -1.45 -6.19 -9.71
N VAL A 116 -0.35 -6.65 -9.11
CA VAL A 116 0.34 -5.96 -8.02
C VAL A 116 1.85 -6.00 -8.25
N LEU A 117 2.52 -4.87 -8.01
CA LEU A 117 3.96 -4.79 -7.80
C LEU A 117 4.22 -4.20 -6.41
N ASP A 118 5.04 -4.89 -5.62
CA ASP A 118 5.74 -4.30 -4.48
C ASP A 118 7.24 -4.51 -4.70
N PHE A 119 7.93 -3.46 -5.16
CA PHE A 119 9.37 -3.45 -5.39
C PHE A 119 10.01 -2.39 -4.49
N ALA A 120 11.07 -2.75 -3.77
CA ALA A 120 11.81 -1.83 -2.93
C ALA A 120 13.29 -2.18 -2.83
N VAL A 121 14.11 -1.17 -2.52
CA VAL A 121 15.54 -1.32 -2.25
C VAL A 121 15.87 -0.69 -0.89
N PHE A 122 16.30 -1.54 0.04
CA PHE A 122 16.77 -1.14 1.36
C PHE A 122 18.30 -1.04 1.35
N PRO A 123 18.89 0.12 1.66
CA PRO A 123 20.34 0.27 1.76
C PRO A 123 20.88 -0.40 3.03
N GLU A 124 22.18 -0.66 3.08
CA GLU A 124 22.84 -0.97 4.36
C GLU A 124 22.90 0.28 5.25
N PRO A 125 22.80 0.18 6.59
CA PRO A 125 22.74 1.34 7.51
C PRO A 125 23.93 2.31 7.41
N GLU A 126 25.06 1.84 6.91
CA GLU A 126 26.28 2.60 6.65
C GLU A 126 26.16 3.53 5.42
N PHE A 127 25.04 3.48 4.68
CA PHE A 127 24.70 4.42 3.61
C PHE A 127 23.30 5.01 3.87
N ASP A 128 23.20 6.30 4.18
CA ASP A 128 21.94 6.97 4.58
C ASP A 128 20.97 7.27 3.41
N MET A 129 21.06 6.50 2.33
CA MET A 129 20.23 6.67 1.14
C MET A 129 18.73 6.58 1.43
N PRO A 130 17.89 7.27 0.63
CA PRO A 130 16.46 6.96 0.56
C PRO A 130 16.19 5.49 0.23
N ILE A 131 15.08 4.97 0.72
CA ILE A 131 14.54 3.66 0.35
C ILE A 131 13.79 3.82 -0.97
N PHE A 132 14.24 3.15 -2.04
CA PHE A 132 13.43 3.09 -3.26
C PHE A 132 12.15 2.30 -3.00
N CYS A 133 10.99 2.81 -3.41
CA CYS A 133 9.69 2.22 -3.16
C CYS A 133 8.75 2.35 -4.36
N ALA A 134 8.28 1.23 -4.88
CA ALA A 134 7.28 1.14 -5.95
C ALA A 134 6.18 0.14 -5.54
N ASN A 135 5.04 0.66 -5.10
CA ASN A 135 3.85 -0.08 -4.71
C ASN A 135 2.71 0.25 -5.67
N PHE A 136 2.47 -0.65 -6.64
CA PHE A 136 1.44 -0.50 -7.65
C PHE A 136 0.36 -1.57 -7.46
N PHE A 137 -0.89 -1.15 -7.49
CA PHE A 137 -2.07 -2.01 -7.50
C PHE A 137 -2.94 -1.64 -8.70
N THR A 138 -3.31 -2.61 -9.51
CA THR A 138 -4.21 -2.43 -10.66
C THR A 138 -5.36 -3.42 -10.57
N SER A 139 -6.57 -2.92 -10.77
CA SER A 139 -7.75 -3.72 -11.11
C SER A 139 -8.33 -3.28 -12.46
N ALA A 140 -9.43 -3.90 -12.90
CA ALA A 140 -10.15 -3.49 -14.12
C ALA A 140 -10.61 -2.02 -14.09
N ASP A 141 -10.94 -1.48 -12.92
CA ASP A 141 -11.51 -0.13 -12.76
C ASP A 141 -10.49 0.94 -12.37
N VAL A 142 -9.42 0.59 -11.65
CA VAL A 142 -8.52 1.58 -11.03
C VAL A 142 -7.09 1.08 -10.85
N ASN A 143 -6.14 1.98 -11.09
CA ASN A 143 -4.75 1.89 -10.68
C ASN A 143 -4.56 2.75 -9.42
N ILE A 144 -3.82 2.24 -8.44
CA ILE A 144 -3.43 2.91 -7.22
C ILE A 144 -1.92 2.76 -7.11
N VAL A 145 -1.19 3.88 -7.14
CA VAL A 145 0.26 3.91 -7.31
C VAL A 145 0.88 4.76 -6.22
N VAL A 146 1.90 4.20 -5.57
CA VAL A 146 2.94 4.93 -4.83
C VAL A 146 4.28 4.61 -5.51
N LEU A 147 4.92 5.60 -6.12
CA LEU A 147 6.31 5.55 -6.55
C LEU A 147 7.09 6.65 -5.83
N ASP A 148 8.14 6.31 -5.10
CA ASP A 148 8.94 7.26 -4.34
C ASP A 148 10.37 6.77 -4.08
N LEU A 149 11.22 7.73 -3.73
CA LEU A 149 12.45 7.50 -2.98
C LEU A 149 12.11 7.90 -1.54
N ASN A 150 11.51 7.00 -0.75
CA ASN A 150 11.08 7.30 0.62
C ASN A 150 12.30 7.71 1.46
N PRO A 151 12.28 8.88 2.13
CA PRO A 151 13.43 9.36 2.89
C PRO A 151 13.68 8.50 4.13
N LEU A 152 14.96 8.31 4.48
CA LEU A 152 15.33 7.63 5.71
C LEU A 152 15.03 8.51 6.95
N HIS A 153 15.34 9.80 6.86
CA HIS A 153 15.16 10.79 7.93
C HIS A 153 14.07 11.82 7.55
N ASN A 154 13.36 12.42 8.52
CA ASN A 154 12.10 13.12 8.23
C ASN A 154 12.32 14.48 7.51
N VAL A 155 12.18 14.50 6.18
CA VAL A 155 12.38 15.66 5.29
C VAL A 155 11.51 16.89 5.57
N ILE A 156 10.44 16.80 6.35
CA ILE A 156 9.63 17.96 6.76
C ILE A 156 10.35 18.77 7.85
N ILE A 157 11.15 18.09 8.69
CA ILE A 157 11.90 18.66 9.81
C ILE A 157 13.38 18.80 9.43
N GLU A 158 13.96 17.76 8.85
CA GLU A 158 15.40 17.59 8.59
C GLU A 158 15.78 18.16 7.21
N ARG A 159 15.84 19.50 7.14
CA ARG A 159 16.15 20.24 5.91
C ARG A 159 17.49 19.85 5.29
N GLU A 160 18.51 19.51 6.09
CA GLU A 160 19.82 19.07 5.57
C GLU A 160 19.73 17.75 4.80
N TYR A 161 19.05 16.74 5.36
CA TYR A 161 18.83 15.46 4.69
C TYR A 161 17.97 15.63 3.43
N ARG A 162 16.93 16.48 3.51
CA ARG A 162 16.08 16.84 2.38
C ARG A 162 16.89 17.49 1.25
N ASP A 163 17.68 18.50 1.57
CA ASP A 163 18.45 19.26 0.57
C ASP A 163 19.61 18.42 -0.02
N LYS A 164 20.20 17.50 0.75
CA LYS A 164 21.18 16.50 0.29
C LYS A 164 20.60 15.59 -0.80
N TYR A 165 19.40 15.05 -0.61
CA TYR A 165 18.87 13.98 -1.48
C TYR A 165 17.83 14.42 -2.51
N TYR A 166 17.05 15.46 -2.26
CA TYR A 166 15.87 15.79 -3.09
C TYR A 166 15.97 17.10 -3.86
N LYS A 167 16.89 18.01 -3.49
CA LYS A 167 17.05 19.32 -4.14
C LYS A 167 17.33 19.21 -5.64
N GLY A 168 18.17 18.26 -6.05
CA GLY A 168 18.42 17.94 -7.46
C GLY A 168 17.27 17.20 -8.16
N LEU A 169 16.37 16.57 -7.40
CA LEU A 169 15.30 15.72 -7.92
C LEU A 169 13.93 16.43 -8.01
N ILE A 170 13.78 17.65 -7.48
CA ILE A 170 12.53 18.43 -7.60
C ILE A 170 12.03 18.55 -9.05
N PRO A 171 12.88 18.81 -10.08
CA PRO A 171 12.43 18.83 -11.48
C PRO A 171 11.81 17.50 -11.96
N LEU A 172 12.36 16.36 -11.51
CA LEU A 172 11.82 15.03 -11.80
C LEU A 172 10.46 14.82 -11.12
N GLY A 173 10.33 15.23 -9.85
CA GLY A 173 9.06 15.20 -9.11
C GLY A 173 7.98 16.07 -9.75
N VAL A 174 8.33 17.26 -10.22
CA VAL A 174 7.43 18.17 -10.93
C VAL A 174 6.99 17.59 -12.27
N LYS A 175 7.92 17.09 -13.09
CA LYS A 175 7.64 16.42 -14.38
C LYS A 175 6.56 15.36 -14.23
N TYR A 176 6.67 14.47 -13.24
CA TYR A 176 5.71 13.38 -13.09
C TYR A 176 4.45 13.75 -12.29
N ALA A 177 4.47 14.76 -11.42
CA ALA A 177 3.25 15.29 -10.80
C ALA A 177 2.29 15.94 -11.81
N GLU A 178 2.79 16.44 -12.94
CA GLU A 178 1.98 16.98 -14.04
C GLU A 178 1.36 15.86 -14.92
N LEU A 179 2.05 14.73 -15.09
CA LEU A 179 1.61 13.60 -15.93
C LEU A 179 0.73 12.57 -15.19
N LEU A 180 0.99 12.41 -13.88
CA LEU A 180 0.34 11.48 -12.95
C LEU A 180 -0.26 12.28 -11.77
N PRO A 181 -1.49 12.80 -11.90
CA PRO A 181 -2.07 13.73 -10.94
C PRO A 181 -2.30 13.08 -9.57
N TRP A 182 -2.34 13.92 -8.54
CA TRP A 182 -2.45 13.50 -7.13
C TRP A 182 -3.67 12.63 -6.84
N GLY A 183 -3.47 11.53 -6.09
CA GLY A 183 -4.49 10.50 -5.84
C GLY A 183 -5.63 10.87 -4.88
N GLY A 184 -5.76 12.14 -4.49
CA GLY A 184 -6.68 12.62 -3.44
C GLY A 184 -6.25 12.18 -2.03
N LYS A 185 -7.16 12.25 -1.05
CA LYS A 185 -6.80 12.01 0.37
C LYS A 185 -6.14 10.66 0.67
N LEU A 186 -5.06 10.69 1.46
CA LEU A 186 -4.33 9.53 1.99
C LEU A 186 -4.26 9.51 3.52
N THR A 187 -3.83 8.38 4.10
CA THR A 187 -3.51 8.25 5.53
C THR A 187 -2.49 9.32 5.94
N SER A 188 -2.84 10.18 6.90
CA SER A 188 -2.04 11.38 7.21
C SER A 188 -0.63 11.03 7.69
N GLU A 189 -0.52 9.98 8.50
CA GLU A 189 0.72 9.46 9.09
C GLU A 189 1.68 8.91 8.03
N SER A 190 1.20 8.52 6.83
CA SER A 190 2.06 8.06 5.74
C SER A 190 2.97 9.16 5.20
N LEU A 191 2.61 10.44 5.36
CA LEU A 191 3.51 11.55 4.99
C LEU A 191 4.77 11.63 5.86
N LYS A 192 4.78 11.01 7.06
CA LYS A 192 6.00 10.87 7.89
C LYS A 192 7.10 10.05 7.18
N PHE A 193 6.82 9.45 6.01
CA PHE A 193 7.71 8.57 5.23
C PHE A 193 7.75 8.87 3.72
N PHE A 194 7.13 9.95 3.23
CA PHE A 194 7.09 10.29 1.81
C PHE A 194 7.97 11.50 1.49
N SER A 195 8.61 11.48 0.32
CA SER A 195 9.48 12.58 -0.13
C SER A 195 8.73 13.71 -0.85
N PRO A 196 9.37 14.88 -1.06
CA PRO A 196 8.80 15.95 -1.89
C PRO A 196 8.56 15.55 -3.35
N ILE A 197 9.18 14.45 -3.84
CA ILE A 197 9.02 13.93 -5.21
C ILE A 197 8.05 12.74 -5.31
N VAL A 198 7.37 12.33 -4.24
CA VAL A 198 6.47 11.17 -4.27
C VAL A 198 5.39 11.27 -5.35
N ILE A 199 5.15 10.18 -6.08
CA ILE A 199 4.00 10.00 -6.96
C ILE A 199 3.00 9.13 -6.21
N TRP A 200 2.07 9.79 -5.51
CA TRP A 200 0.82 9.18 -5.06
C TRP A 200 -0.28 9.55 -6.06
N THR A 201 -0.74 8.58 -6.84
CA THR A 201 -1.71 8.80 -7.94
C THR A 201 -2.75 7.69 -8.02
N ARG A 202 -3.90 8.01 -8.60
CA ARG A 202 -4.99 7.08 -8.90
C ARG A 202 -5.59 7.41 -10.27
N PHE A 203 -5.66 6.42 -11.16
CA PHE A 203 -6.11 6.63 -12.55
C PHE A 203 -6.79 5.39 -13.14
N THR A 204 -7.66 5.57 -14.12
CA THR A 204 -8.27 4.49 -14.91
C THR A 204 -7.27 3.90 -15.91
N SER A 205 -7.34 2.60 -16.16
CA SER A 205 -6.35 1.89 -16.97
C SER A 205 -6.38 2.32 -18.44
N SER A 206 -5.25 2.78 -18.96
CA SER A 206 -5.03 3.06 -20.39
C SER A 206 -3.56 2.79 -20.77
N PRO A 207 -3.26 2.47 -22.05
CA PRO A 207 -1.88 2.24 -22.49
C PRO A 207 -0.97 3.47 -22.28
N GLU A 208 -1.50 4.67 -22.49
CA GLU A 208 -0.79 5.94 -22.26
C GLU A 208 -0.37 6.07 -20.79
N LYS A 209 -1.31 5.90 -19.83
CA LYS A 209 -0.96 6.01 -18.40
C LYS A 209 -0.05 4.89 -17.92
N TYR A 210 -0.08 3.73 -18.55
CA TYR A 210 0.89 2.66 -18.28
C TYR A 210 2.31 3.01 -18.76
N GLU A 211 2.49 3.49 -19.99
CA GLU A 211 3.84 3.87 -20.46
C GLU A 211 4.37 5.14 -19.76
N VAL A 212 3.48 6.05 -19.33
CA VAL A 212 3.85 7.14 -18.39
C VAL A 212 4.33 6.59 -17.04
N LEU A 213 3.63 5.61 -16.45
CA LEU A 213 4.03 4.96 -15.19
C LEU A 213 5.35 4.19 -15.35
N TYR A 214 5.54 3.47 -16.45
CA TYR A 214 6.79 2.77 -16.76
C TYR A 214 7.95 3.76 -16.92
N SER A 215 7.73 4.87 -17.63
CA SER A 215 8.71 5.96 -17.75
C SER A 215 9.05 6.57 -16.39
N ALA A 216 8.05 6.81 -15.54
CA ALA A 216 8.25 7.32 -14.18
C ALA A 216 9.13 6.37 -13.36
N PHE A 217 8.83 5.07 -13.38
CA PHE A 217 9.62 4.06 -12.68
C PHE A 217 11.06 4.02 -13.20
N MET A 218 11.26 4.06 -14.53
CA MET A 218 12.61 4.06 -15.11
C MET A 218 13.45 5.26 -14.66
N ASP A 219 12.88 6.47 -14.70
CA ASP A 219 13.58 7.70 -14.31
C ASP A 219 13.86 7.73 -12.79
N TYR A 220 12.87 7.37 -11.95
CA TYR A 220 13.05 7.34 -10.49
C TYR A 220 14.08 6.29 -10.06
N TYR A 221 14.08 5.12 -10.71
CA TYR A 221 15.04 4.07 -10.38
C TYR A 221 16.47 4.44 -10.81
N LYS A 222 16.63 5.09 -11.97
CA LYS A 222 17.92 5.65 -12.40
C LYS A 222 18.43 6.74 -11.45
N ALA A 223 17.55 7.66 -11.02
CA ALA A 223 17.89 8.66 -10.02
C ALA A 223 18.33 8.01 -8.68
N TRP A 224 17.65 6.95 -8.23
CA TRP A 224 18.07 6.22 -7.03
C TRP A 224 19.44 5.52 -7.22
N LEU A 225 19.70 4.92 -8.38
CA LEU A 225 21.01 4.35 -8.71
C LEU A 225 22.11 5.41 -8.76
N GLU A 226 21.83 6.63 -9.22
CA GLU A 226 22.77 7.75 -9.22
C GLU A 226 23.10 8.24 -7.80
N LEU A 227 22.12 8.23 -6.89
CA LEU A 227 22.37 8.43 -5.46
C LEU A 227 23.20 7.28 -4.87
N MET A 228 22.96 6.04 -5.29
CA MET A 228 23.73 4.87 -4.86
C MET A 228 25.19 4.95 -5.28
N ASP A 229 25.50 5.38 -6.49
CA ASP A 229 26.88 5.57 -6.93
C ASP A 229 27.59 6.63 -6.07
N GLN A 230 26.92 7.77 -5.85
CA GLN A 230 27.40 8.91 -5.05
C GLN A 230 27.44 8.65 -3.52
N ALA A 231 26.76 7.61 -3.02
CA ALA A 231 26.65 7.36 -1.58
C ALA A 231 28.02 7.04 -0.94
N VAL A 232 28.51 7.96 -0.10
CA VAL A 232 29.69 7.78 0.75
C VAL A 232 29.34 6.87 1.94
N VAL A 233 30.29 6.06 2.38
CA VAL A 233 30.14 5.22 3.57
C VAL A 233 30.27 6.06 4.84
N GLU A 234 29.26 5.99 5.71
CA GLU A 234 29.32 6.56 7.05
C GLU A 234 30.21 5.68 7.95
N THR A 235 31.08 6.30 8.72
CA THR A 235 32.00 5.64 9.66
C THR A 235 31.71 5.99 11.12
N ASN A 236 30.89 7.02 11.37
CA ASN A 236 30.45 7.40 12.71
C ASN A 236 29.38 6.43 13.23
N ALA A 237 29.76 5.58 14.19
CA ALA A 237 28.87 4.58 14.81
C ALA A 237 27.54 5.14 15.35
N SER A 238 27.49 6.41 15.77
CA SER A 238 26.24 7.04 16.21
C SER A 238 25.27 7.33 15.05
N GLN A 239 25.80 7.74 13.89
CA GLN A 239 25.01 7.99 12.69
C GLN A 239 24.60 6.67 12.02
N ILE A 240 25.48 5.66 11.97
CA ILE A 240 25.13 4.31 11.53
C ILE A 240 23.97 3.75 12.38
N LYS A 241 24.04 3.91 13.71
CA LYS A 241 22.95 3.53 14.62
C LYS A 241 21.67 4.30 14.35
N ARG A 242 21.76 5.61 14.06
CA ARG A 242 20.62 6.47 13.71
C ARG A 242 19.96 6.05 12.39
N ASN A 243 20.75 5.74 11.36
CA ASN A 243 20.28 5.23 10.07
C ASN A 243 19.58 3.87 10.23
N ARG A 244 20.16 2.98 11.05
CA ARG A 244 19.59 1.66 11.37
C ARG A 244 18.25 1.77 12.08
N GLU A 245 18.17 2.62 13.10
CA GLU A 245 16.96 2.93 13.87
C GLU A 245 15.86 3.53 12.97
N ALA A 246 16.22 4.44 12.07
CA ALA A 246 15.29 5.06 11.12
C ALA A 246 14.74 4.04 10.10
N GLN A 247 15.60 3.16 9.57
CA GLN A 247 15.17 2.08 8.67
C GLN A 247 14.29 1.08 9.41
N HIS A 248 14.63 0.71 10.64
CA HIS A 248 13.84 -0.16 11.50
C HIS A 248 12.43 0.42 11.73
N ARG A 249 12.34 1.71 12.11
CA ARG A 249 11.07 2.44 12.28
C ARG A 249 10.20 2.41 11.02
N TYR A 250 10.79 2.58 9.84
CA TYR A 250 10.08 2.49 8.56
C TYR A 250 9.53 1.09 8.30
N LEU A 251 10.33 0.03 8.51
CA LEU A 251 9.90 -1.36 8.31
C LEU A 251 8.76 -1.74 9.26
N THR A 252 8.90 -1.39 10.54
CA THR A 252 7.90 -1.61 11.58
C THR A 252 6.60 -0.85 11.30
N TRP A 253 6.67 0.37 10.76
CA TRP A 253 5.49 1.09 10.28
C TRP A 253 4.77 0.34 9.15
N ARG A 254 5.50 -0.04 8.09
CA ARG A 254 4.93 -0.71 6.92
C ARG A 254 4.32 -2.07 7.29
N ALA A 255 5.05 -2.92 8.01
CA ALA A 255 4.60 -4.27 8.37
C ALA A 255 3.38 -4.34 9.29
N GLU A 256 2.98 -3.22 9.92
CA GLU A 256 1.75 -3.11 10.70
C GLU A 256 0.63 -2.37 9.94
N LYS A 257 0.93 -1.31 9.16
CA LYS A 257 -0.10 -0.41 8.57
C LYS A 257 -0.23 -0.42 7.04
N ASP A 258 0.57 -1.18 6.29
CA ASP A 258 0.54 -1.19 4.82
C ASP A 258 -0.84 -1.57 4.23
N PRO A 259 -1.31 -0.89 3.16
CA PRO A 259 -2.61 -1.16 2.56
C PRO A 259 -2.78 -2.55 1.93
N GLY A 260 -1.69 -3.22 1.52
CA GLY A 260 -1.68 -4.49 0.82
C GLY A 260 -2.01 -5.71 1.70
N HIS A 261 -1.94 -5.59 3.03
CA HIS A 261 -2.15 -6.71 3.97
C HIS A 261 -3.43 -7.51 3.69
N GLY A 262 -4.55 -6.82 3.44
CA GLY A 262 -5.84 -7.46 3.17
C GLY A 262 -5.91 -8.21 1.83
N VAL A 263 -5.07 -7.85 0.87
CA VAL A 263 -4.94 -8.59 -0.41
C VAL A 263 -4.17 -9.89 -0.18
N LEU A 264 -3.04 -9.82 0.52
CA LEU A 264 -2.22 -11.00 0.85
C LEU A 264 -3.00 -12.00 1.70
N LYS A 265 -3.65 -11.55 2.78
CA LYS A 265 -4.49 -12.39 3.66
C LYS A 265 -5.60 -13.13 2.91
N ARG A 266 -6.17 -12.51 1.86
CA ARG A 266 -7.19 -13.13 1.01
C ARG A 266 -6.61 -14.15 0.02
N LEU A 267 -5.37 -13.98 -0.43
CA LEU A 267 -4.72 -14.85 -1.41
C LEU A 267 -4.04 -16.07 -0.77
N ILE A 268 -3.31 -15.89 0.33
CA ILE A 268 -2.46 -16.93 0.96
C ILE A 268 -2.81 -17.20 2.44
N GLY A 269 -3.85 -16.56 2.97
CA GLY A 269 -4.31 -16.75 4.35
C GLY A 269 -3.51 -15.95 5.37
N GLU A 270 -4.03 -15.86 6.59
CA GLU A 270 -3.48 -15.01 7.67
C GLU A 270 -2.02 -15.33 7.99
N THR A 271 -1.69 -16.59 8.23
CA THR A 271 -0.37 -17.04 8.67
C THR A 271 0.71 -16.80 7.62
N GLN A 272 0.47 -17.17 6.35
CA GLN A 272 1.45 -16.96 5.28
C GLN A 272 1.57 -15.48 4.90
N ALA A 273 0.47 -14.71 4.96
CA ALA A 273 0.53 -13.27 4.75
C ALA A 273 1.37 -12.57 5.82
N LYS A 274 1.21 -12.93 7.11
CA LYS A 274 2.04 -12.38 8.19
C LYS A 274 3.51 -12.77 8.05
N ASP A 275 3.80 -14.02 7.70
CA ASP A 275 5.16 -14.48 7.43
C ASP A 275 5.80 -13.71 6.26
N LEU A 276 5.13 -13.63 5.12
CA LEU A 276 5.60 -12.90 3.93
C LEU A 276 5.84 -11.41 4.22
N LEU A 277 5.00 -10.79 5.04
CA LEU A 277 5.15 -9.38 5.44
C LEU A 277 6.40 -9.14 6.27
N VAL A 278 6.55 -9.86 7.39
CA VAL A 278 7.66 -9.63 8.34
C VAL A 278 8.98 -10.20 7.81
N ASN A 279 8.97 -11.42 7.28
CA ASN A 279 10.18 -12.15 6.92
C ASN A 279 10.67 -11.91 5.49
N PHE A 280 9.88 -11.31 4.59
CA PHE A 280 10.30 -10.98 3.23
C PHE A 280 10.11 -9.49 2.88
N LEU A 281 8.87 -9.01 2.79
CA LEU A 281 8.57 -7.66 2.27
C LEU A 281 9.20 -6.55 3.13
N PHE A 282 9.21 -6.72 4.45
CA PHE A 282 9.80 -5.80 5.41
C PHE A 282 10.90 -6.47 6.25
N ASN A 283 11.61 -7.44 5.65
CA ASN A 283 12.71 -8.14 6.31
C ASN A 283 13.73 -7.15 6.88
N GLY A 284 13.97 -7.25 8.19
CA GLY A 284 14.87 -6.38 8.93
C GLY A 284 14.33 -5.95 10.29
N ILE A 285 13.03 -6.12 10.56
CA ILE A 285 12.41 -5.79 11.86
C ILE A 285 13.19 -6.46 13.01
N ASP A 286 13.17 -7.79 13.09
CA ASP A 286 13.84 -8.57 14.15
C ASP A 286 15.39 -8.56 14.09
N LYS A 287 16.00 -7.67 13.29
CA LYS A 287 17.45 -7.62 13.03
C LYS A 287 18.08 -6.23 13.14
N LEU A 288 17.33 -5.16 12.83
CA LEU A 288 17.85 -3.79 12.82
C LEU A 288 17.60 -3.08 14.16
N GLY A 289 16.57 -3.48 14.92
CA GLY A 289 16.26 -2.95 16.23
C GLY A 289 15.44 -3.93 17.07
N SER A 290 14.96 -3.46 18.23
CA SER A 290 14.14 -4.24 19.17
C SER A 290 12.89 -3.50 19.65
N LYS A 291 12.67 -2.27 19.19
CA LYS A 291 11.51 -1.45 19.57
C LYS A 291 10.24 -1.93 18.89
N SER A 292 9.20 -2.10 19.67
CA SER A 292 7.84 -2.38 19.20
C SER A 292 7.24 -1.25 18.37
N PHE A 293 6.13 -1.51 17.70
CA PHE A 293 5.36 -0.49 16.98
C PHE A 293 4.92 0.67 17.89
N LEU A 294 4.49 0.39 19.12
CA LEU A 294 4.02 1.41 20.07
C LEU A 294 5.15 2.29 20.64
N GLU A 295 6.40 1.81 20.66
CA GLU A 295 7.57 2.64 21.01
C GLU A 295 7.96 3.64 19.91
N TYR A 296 7.49 3.45 18.67
CA TYR A 296 7.69 4.39 17.57
C TYR A 296 6.46 5.23 17.23
N PHE A 297 5.27 4.71 17.55
CA PHE A 297 3.96 5.27 17.20
C PHE A 297 3.00 5.15 18.41
N PRO A 298 3.31 5.78 19.56
CA PRO A 298 2.48 5.70 20.76
C PRO A 298 1.07 6.27 20.55
N GLU A 299 0.85 7.08 19.50
CA GLU A 299 -0.48 7.57 19.12
C GLU A 299 -1.47 6.44 18.73
N TYR A 300 -0.98 5.20 18.52
CA TYR A 300 -1.78 4.00 18.26
C TYR A 300 -2.03 3.12 19.50
N CYS A 301 -1.63 3.52 20.70
CA CYS A 301 -1.88 2.73 21.90
C CYS A 301 -3.37 2.74 22.27
N CYS A 302 -3.96 1.56 22.49
CA CYS A 302 -5.29 1.41 23.09
C CYS A 302 -5.21 1.48 24.63
N GLU A 303 -6.35 1.69 25.29
CA GLU A 303 -6.46 1.74 26.76
C GLU A 303 -6.04 0.42 27.44
N ASP A 304 -6.12 -0.70 26.72
CA ASP A 304 -5.68 -2.04 27.14
C ASP A 304 -4.20 -2.35 26.80
N GLY A 305 -3.47 -1.38 26.25
CA GLY A 305 -2.08 -1.53 25.79
C GLY A 305 -1.92 -2.23 24.45
N THR A 306 -3.00 -2.55 23.73
CA THR A 306 -2.92 -3.15 22.39
C THR A 306 -2.66 -2.11 21.29
N ILE A 307 -2.34 -2.59 20.08
CA ILE A 307 -2.19 -1.72 18.90
C ILE A 307 -3.57 -1.45 18.30
N ASN A 308 -3.93 -0.18 18.19
CA ASN A 308 -5.14 0.25 17.50
C ASN A 308 -5.11 -0.18 16.02
N HIS A 309 -5.98 -1.10 15.62
CA HIS A 309 -6.02 -1.69 14.29
C HIS A 309 -6.57 -0.74 13.19
N LYS A 310 -6.95 0.50 13.52
CA LYS A 310 -7.16 1.53 12.50
C LYS A 310 -5.85 1.75 11.72
N ARG A 311 -5.95 2.04 10.41
CA ARG A 311 -4.79 2.42 9.57
C ARG A 311 -4.29 3.85 9.87
N SER A 312 -5.12 4.65 10.53
CA SER A 312 -4.91 6.07 10.76
C SER A 312 -5.68 6.48 12.00
N ILE A 313 -5.04 7.25 12.88
CA ILE A 313 -5.63 7.87 14.07
C ILE A 313 -6.12 9.26 13.71
N ILE A 314 -5.32 10.01 12.94
CA ILE A 314 -5.63 11.36 12.43
C ILE A 314 -6.75 11.30 11.37
N GLY A 315 -6.81 10.21 10.60
CA GLY A 315 -7.71 10.04 9.46
C GLY A 315 -7.06 10.43 8.13
N LYS A 316 -7.88 10.48 7.07
CA LYS A 316 -7.40 10.79 5.72
C LYS A 316 -7.43 12.29 5.42
N SER A 317 -6.28 12.84 5.08
CA SER A 317 -6.06 14.26 4.79
C SER A 317 -5.39 14.46 3.43
N TYR A 318 -5.06 15.71 3.09
CA TYR A 318 -4.28 16.08 1.89
C TYR A 318 -4.99 15.72 0.57
N GLU A 319 -6.12 16.39 0.30
CA GLU A 319 -6.84 16.28 -0.98
C GLU A 319 -6.01 16.79 -2.17
N SER A 320 -5.11 17.74 -1.92
CA SER A 320 -4.10 18.24 -2.85
C SER A 320 -2.70 17.79 -2.41
N ARG A 321 -1.74 17.79 -3.35
CA ARG A 321 -0.32 17.53 -3.07
C ARG A 321 0.19 18.49 -1.98
N PRO A 322 0.80 18.00 -0.87
CA PRO A 322 1.22 18.84 0.25
C PRO A 322 2.62 19.48 0.08
N TRP A 323 3.25 19.33 -1.09
CA TRP A 323 4.50 20.01 -1.45
C TRP A 323 4.30 20.91 -2.67
N ASP A 324 4.98 22.06 -2.67
CA ASP A 324 4.98 23.01 -3.79
C ASP A 324 5.93 22.60 -4.93
N ARG A 325 6.05 23.46 -5.96
CA ARG A 325 6.96 23.25 -7.10
C ARG A 325 8.45 23.38 -6.75
N LYS A 326 8.81 23.73 -5.51
CA LYS A 326 10.18 23.78 -4.98
C LYS A 326 10.47 22.60 -4.03
N GLY A 327 9.47 21.78 -3.70
CA GLY A 327 9.58 20.71 -2.71
C GLY A 327 9.47 21.17 -1.26
N GLU A 328 9.07 22.43 -1.01
CA GLU A 328 8.72 22.88 0.34
C GLU A 328 7.35 22.32 0.74
N PHE A 329 7.21 21.91 1.99
CA PHE A 329 5.95 21.40 2.53
C PHE A 329 5.03 22.58 2.89
N VAL A 330 3.78 22.55 2.40
CA VAL A 330 2.87 23.72 2.42
C VAL A 330 1.51 23.45 3.08
N SER A 331 1.36 22.35 3.84
CA SER A 331 0.13 22.12 4.59
C SER A 331 0.21 22.64 6.02
N SER A 332 -0.85 23.33 6.46
CA SER A 332 -1.05 23.81 7.83
C SER A 332 -1.26 22.72 8.88
N ASN A 333 -1.55 21.47 8.45
CA ASN A 333 -2.11 20.44 9.34
C ASN A 333 -1.07 19.40 9.80
N PHE A 334 0.22 19.77 9.83
CA PHE A 334 1.31 18.91 10.27
C PHE A 334 1.82 19.35 11.64
N GLU A 335 1.02 19.09 12.67
CA GLU A 335 1.49 19.06 14.06
C GLU A 335 2.25 17.73 14.31
N SER A 336 3.23 17.77 15.23
CA SER A 336 4.38 16.85 15.28
C SER A 336 4.10 15.43 15.78
#